data_AF-A0A820FHP0-F1
#
_entry.id   AF-A0A820FHP0-F1
#
_cell.length_a   1.000
_cell.length_b   1.000
_cell.length_c   1.000
_cell.angle_alpha   90.00
_cell.angle_beta   90.00
_cell.angle_gamma   90.00
#
_symmetry.space_group_name_H-M   'P 1'
#
loop_
_entity.id
_entity.type
_entity.pdbx_description
1 polymer ?
#
loop_
_entity_poly.entity_id
_entity_poly.type
_entity_poly.pdbx_seq_one_letter_code
_entity_poly.pdbx_strand_id
1 'polypeptide(L)'
;MHFYTEVKSSFIIVAFLGYIFFELYRKVNRYLTLSIWSQFTFTAQWWSKSDCVLYISADNLEKVRKEHAIVIMNHKYDNDWLAGWIICQSLGIMQRSKIVGKQSLKLLPIIGWCWIFTESIFLRRIWESDRETLVKDLRKILDNYPKNCFF
;
A
#
# COMPACT_ATOMS: atom_id res chain seq x y z
N MET A 1 6.06 -22.49 15.55
CA MET A 1 4.60 -22.78 15.52
C MET A 1 3.79 -21.65 16.15
N HIS A 2 4.11 -21.21 17.37
CA HIS A 2 3.40 -20.13 18.10
C HIS A 2 3.22 -18.81 17.33
N PHE A 3 4.31 -18.29 16.74
CA PHE A 3 4.27 -17.04 15.95
C PHE A 3 3.27 -17.11 14.79
N TYR A 4 3.22 -18.24 14.08
CA TYR A 4 2.29 -18.41 12.97
C TYR A 4 0.83 -18.45 13.44
N THR A 5 0.58 -19.02 14.61
CA THR A 5 -0.75 -19.02 15.25
C THR A 5 -1.18 -17.61 15.62
N GLU A 6 -0.29 -16.80 16.19
CA GLU A 6 -0.58 -15.40 16.57
C GLU A 6 -0.83 -14.49 15.37
N VAL A 7 -0.02 -14.61 14.32
CA VAL A 7 -0.21 -13.84 13.08
C VAL A 7 -1.53 -14.25 12.40
N LYS A 8 -1.89 -15.54 12.43
CA LYS A 8 -3.19 -16.02 11.95
C LYS A 8 -4.36 -15.44 12.74
N SER A 9 -4.30 -15.47 14.07
CA SER A 9 -5.36 -14.89 14.92
C SER A 9 -5.52 -13.40 14.67
N SER A 10 -4.41 -12.67 14.54
CA SER A 10 -4.41 -11.24 14.21
C SER A 10 -5.03 -10.96 12.84
N PHE A 11 -4.72 -11.78 11.84
CA PHE A 11 -5.34 -11.70 10.51
C PHE A 11 -6.86 -11.90 10.56
N ILE A 12 -7.33 -12.89 11.32
CA ILE A 12 -8.77 -13.18 11.47
C ILE A 12 -9.48 -12.00 12.15
N ILE A 13 -8.88 -11.42 13.19
CA ILE A 13 -9.46 -10.25 13.89
C ILE A 13 -9.59 -9.05 12.94
N VAL A 14 -8.54 -8.74 12.17
CA VAL A 14 -8.58 -7.62 11.21
C VAL A 14 -9.62 -7.89 10.11
N ALA A 15 -9.70 -9.12 9.60
CA ALA A 15 -10.72 -9.50 8.61
C ALA A 15 -12.15 -9.37 9.18
N PHE A 16 -12.37 -9.81 10.41
CA PHE A 16 -13.66 -9.71 11.09
C PHE A 16 -14.08 -8.27 11.35
N LEU A 17 -13.14 -7.40 11.77
CA LEU A 17 -13.37 -5.97 11.88
C LEU A 17 -13.81 -5.35 10.54
N GLY A 18 -13.21 -5.79 9.43
CA GLY A 18 -13.60 -5.35 8.09
C GLY A 18 -15.03 -5.75 7.71
N TYR A 19 -15.50 -6.89 8.21
CA TYR A 19 -16.86 -7.38 7.96
C TYR A 19 -17.93 -6.59 8.74
N ILE A 20 -17.65 -6.21 9.99
CA ILE A 20 -18.64 -5.57 10.88
C ILE A 20 -18.52 -4.04 10.89
N PHE A 21 -17.30 -3.50 10.93
CA PHE A 21 -17.01 -2.08 11.14
C PHE A 21 -16.03 -1.55 10.11
N PHE A 22 -16.51 -1.34 8.90
CA PHE A 22 -15.68 -0.97 7.74
C PHE A 22 -14.81 0.29 7.95
N GLU A 23 -15.37 1.34 8.54
CA GLU A 23 -14.63 2.58 8.82
C GLU A 23 -13.54 2.39 9.90
N LEU A 24 -13.85 1.63 10.95
CA LEU A 24 -12.87 1.29 11.99
C LEU A 24 -11.75 0.42 11.44
N TYR A 25 -12.10 -0.57 10.61
CA TYR A 25 -11.14 -1.41 9.90
C TYR A 25 -10.14 -0.59 9.09
N ARG A 26 -10.62 0.40 8.32
CA ARG A 26 -9.74 1.30 7.55
C ARG A 26 -8.87 2.17 8.44
N LYS A 27 -9.43 2.72 9.52
CA LYS A 27 -8.68 3.52 10.49
C LYS A 27 -7.58 2.71 11.16
N VAL A 28 -7.87 1.50 11.62
CA VAL A 28 -6.88 0.59 12.25
C VAL A 28 -5.82 0.18 11.24
N ASN A 29 -6.22 -0.26 10.04
CA ASN A 29 -5.27 -0.65 9.00
C ASN A 29 -4.36 0.49 8.60
N ARG A 30 -4.84 1.74 8.55
CA ARG A 30 -4.02 2.93 8.28
C ARG A 30 -2.81 3.01 9.24
N TYR A 31 -3.04 2.83 10.55
CA TYR A 31 -1.94 2.86 11.54
C TYR A 31 -1.04 1.63 11.46
N LEU A 32 -1.60 0.42 11.29
CA LEU A 32 -0.81 -0.81 11.15
C LEU A 32 0.10 -0.75 9.92
N THR A 33 -0.45 -0.27 8.80
CA THR A 33 0.24 -0.02 7.53
C THR A 33 1.41 0.94 7.72
N LEU A 34 1.18 2.07 8.41
CA LEU A 34 2.26 3.00 8.74
C LEU A 34 3.37 2.30 9.50
N SER A 35 3.04 1.56 10.56
CA SER A 35 4.02 0.87 11.40
C SER A 35 4.84 -0.15 10.61
N ILE A 36 4.20 -0.97 9.78
CA ILE A 36 4.88 -2.02 9.01
C ILE A 36 5.76 -1.43 7.91
N TRP A 37 5.24 -0.49 7.11
CA TRP A 37 6.01 0.10 6.02
C TRP A 37 7.18 0.95 6.51
N SER A 38 7.04 1.61 7.67
CA SER A 38 8.15 2.36 8.28
C SER A 38 9.37 1.49 8.58
N GLN A 39 9.20 0.19 8.84
CA GLN A 39 10.33 -0.72 9.06
C GLN A 39 11.14 -0.95 7.79
N PHE A 40 10.46 -1.04 6.64
CA PHE A 40 11.11 -1.23 5.35
C PHE A 40 11.90 0.01 4.93
N THR A 41 11.27 1.18 5.02
CA THR A 41 11.92 2.46 4.69
C THR A 41 13.04 2.78 5.68
N PHE A 42 12.87 2.50 6.98
CA PHE A 42 13.95 2.59 7.96
C PHE A 42 15.14 1.70 7.58
N THR A 43 14.90 0.44 7.21
CA THR A 43 15.98 -0.46 6.79
C THR A 43 16.70 0.08 5.55
N ALA A 44 15.95 0.61 4.57
CA ALA A 44 16.53 1.19 3.36
C ALA A 44 17.38 2.45 3.63
N GLN A 45 16.86 3.37 4.43
CA GLN A 45 17.51 4.67 4.64
C GLN A 45 18.62 4.56 5.69
N TRP A 46 18.36 3.88 6.80
CA TRP A 46 19.30 3.79 7.91
C TRP A 46 20.33 2.67 7.73
N TRP A 47 19.88 1.45 7.45
CA TRP A 47 20.78 0.28 7.42
C TRP A 47 21.58 0.20 6.12
N SER A 48 20.95 0.35 4.95
CA SER A 48 21.67 0.37 3.66
C SER A 48 22.19 1.74 3.25
N LYS A 49 22.00 2.78 4.08
CA LYS A 49 22.43 4.17 3.81
C LYS A 49 21.98 4.68 2.44
N SER A 50 20.77 4.30 2.02
CA SER A 50 20.25 4.64 0.70
C SER A 50 19.50 5.96 0.74
N ASP A 51 19.86 6.86 -0.16
CA ASP A 51 19.16 8.13 -0.35
C ASP A 51 18.17 8.05 -1.52
N CYS A 52 17.01 8.67 -1.34
CA CYS A 52 15.99 8.79 -2.38
C CYS A 52 15.66 10.26 -2.61
N VAL A 53 15.95 10.75 -3.81
CA VAL A 53 15.73 12.16 -4.20
C VAL A 53 14.61 12.23 -5.23
N LEU A 54 13.55 12.97 -4.90
CA LEU A 54 12.45 13.26 -5.82
C LEU A 54 12.65 14.63 -6.48
N TYR A 55 12.83 14.63 -7.80
CA TYR A 55 12.84 15.84 -8.60
C TYR A 55 11.41 16.16 -9.06
N ILE A 56 10.82 17.22 -8.50
CA ILE A 56 9.45 17.67 -8.78
C ILE A 56 9.36 19.19 -8.62
N SER A 57 8.49 19.85 -9.39
CA SER A 57 8.20 21.27 -9.18
C SER A 57 7.36 21.48 -7.92
N ALA A 58 7.47 22.67 -7.30
CA ALA A 58 6.70 23.01 -6.11
C ALA A 58 5.17 22.87 -6.33
N ASP A 59 4.68 23.34 -7.49
CA ASP A 59 3.26 23.25 -7.84
C ASP A 59 2.76 21.80 -7.93
N ASN A 60 3.57 20.90 -8.49
CA ASN A 60 3.20 19.50 -8.62
C ASN A 60 3.34 18.75 -7.27
N LEU A 61 4.32 19.14 -6.45
CA LEU A 61 4.47 18.59 -5.10
C LEU A 61 3.23 18.83 -4.23
N GLU A 62 2.65 20.03 -4.31
CA GLU A 62 1.46 20.37 -3.54
C GLU A 62 0.23 19.59 -4.02
N LYS A 63 0.10 19.37 -5.33
CA LYS A 63 -0.96 18.53 -5.91
C LYS A 63 -0.88 17.10 -5.42
N VAL A 64 0.30 16.46 -5.49
CA VAL A 64 0.51 15.07 -5.06
C VAL A 64 0.13 14.84 -3.59
N ARG A 65 0.24 15.85 -2.73
CA ARG A 65 -0.16 15.75 -1.32
C ARG A 65 -1.66 15.84 -1.08
N LYS A 66 -2.40 16.47 -2.00
CA LYS A 66 -3.83 16.80 -1.85
C LYS A 66 -4.75 15.93 -2.69
N GLU A 67 -4.27 15.40 -3.82
CA GLU A 67 -5.07 14.65 -4.78
C GLU A 67 -4.68 13.17 -4.88
N HIS A 68 -5.55 12.37 -5.49
CA HIS A 68 -5.23 11.00 -5.83
C HIS A 68 -4.39 10.97 -7.10
N ALA A 69 -3.24 10.31 -7.03
CA ALA A 69 -2.34 10.12 -8.16
C ALA A 69 -2.14 8.63 -8.44
N ILE A 70 -2.02 8.29 -9.73
CA ILE A 70 -1.53 6.98 -10.17
C ILE A 70 -0.08 7.19 -10.61
N VAL A 71 0.84 6.50 -9.95
CA VAL A 71 2.26 6.54 -10.30
C VAL A 71 2.56 5.36 -11.21
N ILE A 72 3.01 5.66 -12.42
CA ILE A 72 3.53 4.69 -13.38
C ILE A 72 5.05 4.83 -13.34
N MET A 73 5.74 3.76 -12.94
CA MET A 73 7.20 3.73 -12.82
C MET A 73 7.78 2.69 -13.76
N ASN A 74 8.95 2.99 -14.31
CA ASN A 74 9.81 1.96 -14.90
C ASN A 74 10.27 1.02 -13.79
N HIS A 75 10.04 -0.28 -13.96
CA HIS A 75 10.44 -1.29 -12.97
C HIS A 75 11.66 -2.05 -13.49
N LYS A 76 12.85 -1.66 -13.02
CA LYS A 76 14.15 -2.23 -13.41
C LYS A 76 14.70 -3.17 -12.33
N TYR A 77 14.47 -2.85 -11.06
CA TYR A 77 14.98 -3.63 -9.93
C TYR A 77 13.86 -4.07 -9.01
N ASP A 78 14.05 -5.23 -8.38
CA ASP A 78 13.04 -5.84 -7.52
C ASP A 78 12.65 -4.97 -6.31
N ASN A 79 13.49 -4.00 -5.92
CA ASN A 79 13.27 -3.09 -4.80
C ASN A 79 12.79 -1.68 -5.20
N ASP A 80 12.45 -1.43 -6.48
CA ASP A 80 12.00 -0.09 -6.93
C ASP A 80 10.77 0.42 -6.14
N TRP A 81 9.89 -0.49 -5.72
CA TRP A 81 8.71 -0.15 -4.90
C TRP A 81 9.08 0.50 -3.57
N LEU A 82 10.27 0.21 -3.03
CA LEU A 82 10.75 0.76 -1.76
C LEU A 82 11.08 2.25 -1.89
N ALA A 83 11.63 2.66 -3.04
CA ALA A 83 11.84 4.08 -3.33
C ALA A 83 10.50 4.83 -3.34
N GLY A 84 9.47 4.23 -3.94
CA GLY A 84 8.11 4.77 -3.90
C GLY A 84 7.59 4.97 -2.47
N TRP A 85 7.83 4.03 -1.55
CA TRP A 85 7.44 4.17 -0.15
C TRP A 85 8.27 5.19 0.62
N ILE A 86 9.59 5.29 0.38
CA ILE A 86 10.42 6.35 0.97
C ILE A 86 9.88 7.73 0.58
N ILE A 87 9.53 7.92 -0.69
CA ILE A 87 8.90 9.16 -1.17
C ILE A 87 7.55 9.38 -0.46
N CYS A 88 6.68 8.37 -0.43
CA CYS A 88 5.37 8.51 0.22
C CYS A 88 5.49 8.82 1.72
N GLN A 89 6.49 8.28 2.41
CA GLN A 89 6.76 8.61 3.82
C GLN A 89 7.24 10.06 3.96
N SER A 90 8.18 10.49 3.12
CA SER A 90 8.70 11.87 3.12
C SER A 90 7.62 12.91 2.83
N LEU A 91 6.55 12.52 2.12
CA LEU A 91 5.38 13.34 1.83
C LEU A 91 4.25 13.20 2.86
N GLY A 92 4.37 12.33 3.87
CA GLY A 92 3.32 12.09 4.86
C GLY A 92 2.09 11.33 4.32
N ILE A 93 2.21 10.66 3.18
CA ILE A 93 1.09 10.00 2.48
C ILE A 93 1.19 8.46 2.44
N MET A 94 2.21 7.86 3.06
CA MET A 94 2.50 6.42 3.03
C MET A 94 1.29 5.52 3.32
N GLN A 95 0.50 5.89 4.32
CA GLN A 95 -0.64 5.12 4.82
C GLN A 95 -1.80 5.03 3.80
N ARG A 96 -1.78 5.93 2.80
CA ARG A 96 -2.77 6.01 1.72
C ARG A 96 -2.27 5.39 0.41
N SER A 97 -1.00 4.95 0.38
CA SER A 97 -0.42 4.31 -0.79
C SER A 97 -0.98 2.91 -0.98
N LYS A 98 -1.25 2.55 -2.24
CA LYS A 98 -1.70 1.22 -2.67
C LYS A 98 -0.80 0.75 -3.79
N ILE A 99 -0.57 -0.56 -3.85
CA ILE A 99 0.28 -1.16 -4.89
C ILE A 99 -0.57 -1.92 -5.90
N VAL A 100 -0.06 -2.01 -7.13
CA VAL A 100 -0.56 -2.93 -8.15
C VAL A 100 0.48 -4.03 -8.30
N GLY A 101 0.20 -5.20 -7.73
CA GLY A 101 1.17 -6.28 -7.57
C GLY A 101 0.82 -7.55 -8.34
N LYS A 102 1.74 -8.51 -8.37
CA LYS A 102 1.49 -9.86 -8.90
C LYS A 102 0.56 -10.65 -7.97
N GLN A 103 -0.40 -11.39 -8.52
CA GLN A 103 -1.38 -12.16 -7.73
C GLN A 103 -0.74 -13.15 -6.77
N SER A 104 0.40 -13.76 -7.14
CA SER A 104 1.14 -14.68 -6.27
C SER A 104 1.62 -14.03 -4.97
N LEU A 105 1.79 -12.70 -4.93
CA LEU A 105 2.21 -11.98 -3.72
C LEU A 105 1.17 -12.05 -2.60
N LYS A 106 -0.12 -12.30 -2.92
CA LYS A 106 -1.17 -12.53 -1.89
C LYS A 106 -0.84 -13.68 -0.94
N LEU A 107 -0.06 -14.66 -1.42
CA LEU A 107 0.29 -15.85 -0.68
C LEU A 107 1.46 -15.63 0.29
N LEU A 108 2.17 -14.50 0.17
CA LEU A 108 3.25 -14.18 1.10
C LEU A 108 2.69 -13.83 2.48
N PRO A 109 3.11 -14.52 3.55
CA PRO A 109 2.66 -14.20 4.89
C PRO A 109 3.12 -12.79 5.27
N ILE A 110 2.34 -12.13 6.12
CA ILE A 110 2.58 -10.77 6.59
C ILE A 110 2.46 -9.74 5.46
N ILE A 111 3.39 -9.69 4.51
CA ILE A 111 3.45 -8.64 3.49
C ILE A 111 2.26 -8.75 2.52
N GLY A 112 2.02 -9.95 1.97
CA GLY A 112 0.90 -10.21 1.07
C GLY A 112 -0.45 -9.95 1.73
N TRP A 113 -0.57 -10.33 3.00
CA TRP A 113 -1.76 -10.12 3.81
C TRP A 113 -1.99 -8.63 4.11
N CYS A 114 -0.95 -7.88 4.42
CA CYS A 114 -1.03 -6.43 4.57
C CYS A 114 -1.56 -5.78 3.28
N TRP A 115 -1.08 -6.21 2.11
CA TRP A 115 -1.58 -5.70 0.83
C TRP A 115 -3.04 -6.08 0.55
N ILE A 116 -3.50 -7.24 1.01
CA ILE A 116 -4.94 -7.56 0.97
C ILE A 116 -5.71 -6.58 1.86
N PHE A 117 -5.24 -6.32 3.08
CA PHE A 117 -5.94 -5.44 4.02
C PHE A 117 -5.92 -3.96 3.62
N THR A 118 -4.87 -3.51 2.95
CA THR A 118 -4.81 -2.16 2.38
C THR A 118 -5.58 -2.01 1.07
N GLU A 119 -6.33 -3.05 0.67
CA GLU A 119 -7.11 -3.12 -0.58
C GLU A 119 -6.23 -2.78 -1.80
N SER A 120 -5.04 -3.37 -1.87
CA SER A 120 -4.14 -3.28 -3.03
C SER A 120 -4.66 -4.11 -4.20
N ILE A 121 -4.26 -3.75 -5.43
CA ILE A 121 -4.70 -4.41 -6.66
C ILE A 121 -3.72 -5.53 -6.99
N PHE A 122 -4.24 -6.66 -7.47
CA PHE A 122 -3.41 -7.82 -7.79
C PHE A 122 -3.76 -8.38 -9.17
N LEU A 123 -2.73 -8.57 -9.99
CA LEU A 123 -2.84 -8.93 -11.40
C LEU A 123 -2.18 -10.29 -11.69
N ARG A 124 -2.71 -11.03 -12.66
CA ARG A 124 -2.27 -12.39 -13.03
C ARG A 124 -1.06 -12.40 -13.96
N ARG A 125 -0.71 -11.24 -14.52
CA ARG A 125 0.25 -11.05 -15.61
C ARG A 125 -0.28 -11.57 -16.96
N ILE A 126 -1.60 -11.44 -17.17
CA ILE A 126 -2.29 -11.76 -18.43
C ILE A 126 -3.17 -10.56 -18.78
N TRP A 127 -2.71 -9.75 -19.73
CA TRP A 127 -3.25 -8.41 -20.02
C TRP A 127 -4.75 -8.42 -20.32
N GLU A 128 -5.21 -9.38 -21.11
CA GLU A 128 -6.59 -9.50 -21.57
C GLU A 128 -7.57 -9.52 -20.39
N SER A 129 -7.21 -10.26 -19.33
CA SER A 129 -8.04 -10.36 -18.12
C SER A 129 -7.69 -9.31 -17.05
N ASP A 130 -6.43 -8.87 -17.03
CA ASP A 130 -5.94 -7.94 -16.02
C ASP A 130 -6.40 -6.51 -16.30
N ARG A 131 -6.63 -6.13 -17.56
CA ARG A 131 -7.18 -4.82 -17.92
C ARG A 131 -8.54 -4.59 -17.26
N GLU A 132 -9.44 -5.57 -17.35
CA GLU A 132 -10.77 -5.48 -16.74
C GLU A 132 -10.68 -5.44 -15.22
N THR A 133 -9.84 -6.30 -14.64
CA THR A 133 -9.58 -6.36 -13.20
C THR A 133 -9.04 -5.03 -12.67
N LEU A 134 -8.05 -4.45 -13.35
CA LEU A 134 -7.43 -3.19 -12.99
C LEU A 134 -8.43 -2.04 -13.01
N VAL A 135 -9.22 -1.92 -14.08
CA VAL A 135 -10.25 -0.85 -14.19
C VAL A 135 -11.32 -1.00 -13.11
N LYS A 136 -11.79 -2.23 -12.87
CA LYS A 136 -12.80 -2.53 -11.85
C LYS A 136 -12.29 -2.16 -10.45
N ASP A 137 -11.09 -2.59 -10.10
CA ASP A 137 -10.53 -2.38 -8.76
C ASP A 137 -10.15 -0.91 -8.54
N LEU A 138 -9.63 -0.22 -9.56
CA LEU A 138 -9.39 1.23 -9.49
C LEU A 138 -10.68 2.02 -9.27
N ARG A 139 -11.75 1.71 -10.00
CA ARG A 139 -13.07 2.34 -9.78
C ARG A 139 -13.57 2.08 -8.37
N LYS A 140 -13.49 0.84 -7.89
CA LYS A 140 -13.86 0.49 -6.52
C LYS A 140 -13.09 1.31 -5.48
N ILE A 141 -11.79 1.52 -5.68
CA ILE A 141 -10.95 2.33 -4.78
C ILE A 141 -11.39 3.79 -4.79
N LEU A 142 -11.66 4.37 -5.97
CA LEU A 142 -12.08 5.76 -6.13
C LEU A 142 -13.48 6.01 -5.54
N ASP A 143 -14.43 5.12 -5.81
CA ASP A 143 -15.83 5.26 -5.37
C ASP A 143 -15.96 5.10 -3.86
N ASN A 144 -15.19 4.19 -3.27
CA ASN A 144 -15.25 3.89 -1.85
C ASN A 144 -14.19 4.65 -1.04
N TYR A 145 -13.52 5.67 -1.58
CA TYR A 145 -12.48 6.36 -0.82
C TYR A 145 -13.09 7.19 0.32
N PRO A 146 -12.59 7.09 1.56
CA PRO A 146 -13.14 7.86 2.67
C PRO A 146 -12.84 9.35 2.47
N LYS A 147 -13.89 10.13 2.17
CA LYS A 147 -13.81 11.57 1.87
C LYS A 147 -13.31 12.44 3.04
N ASN A 148 -13.36 11.91 4.27
CA ASN A 148 -13.04 12.64 5.51
C ASN A 148 -11.79 12.09 6.24
N CYS A 149 -10.93 11.31 5.59
CA CYS A 149 -9.69 10.81 6.19
C CYS A 149 -8.47 11.72 5.94
N PHE A 150 -8.70 13.02 5.77
CA PHE A 150 -7.64 14.03 5.68
C PHE A 150 -7.34 14.61 7.07
N PHE A 151 -6.44 13.95 7.78
CA PHE A 151 -5.67 14.53 8.88
C PHE A 151 -4.26 13.93 8.83
#